data_AF-A0A2G6DBR7-F1
#
_entry.id   AF-A0A2G6DBR7-F1
#
_cell.length_a   1.000
_cell.length_b   1.000
_cell.length_c   1.000
_cell.angle_alpha   90.00
_cell.angle_beta   90.00
_cell.angle_gamma   90.00
#
_symmetry.space_group_name_H-M   'P 1'
#
loop_
_entity.id
_entity.type
_entity.pdbx_description
1 polymer ?
#
loop_
_entity_poly.entity_id
_entity_poly.type
_entity_poly.pdbx_seq_one_letter_code
_entity_poly.pdbx_strand_id
1 'polypeptide(L)'
;MQHVSIQTNVNEQTLESIRSLLLSIDPDTTMTYEEQYELSQKDVKKLKGIVERLHRGELKCMSFEEIKRRSDEHLRELGADI
;
A
#
# COMPACT_ATOMS: atom_id res chain seq x y z
N MET A 1 -26.42 6.69 20.70
CA MET A 1 -25.25 5.97 20.18
C MET A 1 -24.02 6.70 20.68
N GLN A 2 -23.18 6.04 21.48
CA GLN A 2 -21.92 6.61 21.98
C GLN A 2 -20.79 6.08 21.12
N HIS A 3 -19.80 6.92 20.82
CA HIS A 3 -18.67 6.57 19.98
C HIS A 3 -17.36 6.78 20.75
N VAL A 4 -16.44 5.84 20.64
CA VAL A 4 -15.11 5.89 21.26
C VAL A 4 -14.06 5.77 20.16
N SER A 5 -13.14 6.73 20.09
CA SER A 5 -12.00 6.70 19.18
C SER A 5 -10.73 6.37 19.95
N ILE A 6 -9.99 5.36 19.50
CA ILE A 6 -8.74 4.93 20.12
C ILE A 6 -7.62 5.12 19.11
N GLN A 7 -6.69 6.04 19.39
CA GLN A 7 -5.45 6.20 18.64
C GLN A 7 -4.33 5.54 19.43
N THR A 8 -3.71 4.51 18.86
CA THR A 8 -2.72 3.70 19.57
C THR A 8 -1.72 3.09 18.61
N ASN A 9 -0.47 2.92 19.05
CA ASN A 9 0.59 2.22 18.32
C ASN A 9 0.94 0.95 19.08
N VAL A 10 0.15 -0.10 18.87
CA VAL A 10 0.28 -1.40 19.55
C VAL A 10 0.47 -2.53 18.54
N ASN A 11 1.06 -3.63 18.99
CA ASN A 11 1.18 -4.83 18.17
C ASN A 11 -0.18 -5.51 17.96
N GLU A 12 -0.22 -6.42 16.97
CA GLU A 12 -1.43 -7.15 16.56
C GLU A 12 -2.08 -7.93 17.72
N GLN A 13 -1.29 -8.57 18.58
CA GLN A 13 -1.81 -9.32 19.73
C GLN A 13 -2.57 -8.42 20.73
N THR A 14 -2.07 -7.21 20.95
CA THR A 14 -2.73 -6.22 21.83
C THR A 14 -4.01 -5.71 21.17
N LEU A 15 -4.00 -5.48 19.86
CA LEU A 15 -5.18 -5.08 19.09
C LEU A 15 -6.30 -6.13 19.18
N GLU A 16 -5.97 -7.41 19.03
CA GLU A 16 -6.92 -8.53 19.15
C GLU A 16 -7.46 -8.70 20.57
N SER A 17 -6.65 -8.40 21.59
CA SER A 17 -7.10 -8.39 22.98
C SER A 17 -8.12 -7.27 23.24
N ILE A 18 -7.87 -6.07 22.69
CA ILE A 18 -8.81 -4.93 22.77
C ILE A 18 -10.12 -5.28 22.05
N ARG A 19 -10.02 -5.87 20.85
CA ARG A 19 -11.18 -6.35 20.08
C ARG A 19 -12.03 -7.34 20.87
N SER A 20 -11.39 -8.35 21.47
CA SER A 20 -12.10 -9.36 22.27
C SER A 20 -12.80 -8.74 23.47
N LEU A 21 -12.17 -7.78 24.14
CA LEU A 21 -12.78 -7.05 25.25
C LEU A 21 -14.02 -6.27 24.78
N LEU A 22 -13.93 -5.52 23.69
CA LEU A 22 -15.05 -4.71 23.19
C LEU A 22 -16.23 -5.58 22.77
N LEU A 23 -15.99 -6.68 22.07
CA LEU A 23 -17.04 -7.63 21.66
C LEU A 23 -17.68 -8.38 22.84
N SER A 24 -16.96 -8.51 23.97
CA SER A 24 -17.54 -9.08 25.19
C SER A 24 -18.50 -8.14 25.91
N ILE A 25 -18.35 -6.83 25.69
CA ILE A 25 -19.19 -5.78 26.29
C ILE A 25 -20.44 -5.55 25.42
N ASP A 26 -20.23 -5.40 24.11
CA ASP A 26 -21.29 -5.20 23.13
C ASP A 26 -20.98 -6.01 21.86
N PRO A 27 -21.67 -7.15 21.64
CA PRO A 27 -21.46 -8.01 20.47
C PRO A 27 -21.74 -7.33 19.13
N ASP A 28 -22.54 -6.25 19.13
CA ASP A 28 -22.91 -5.51 17.92
C ASP A 28 -21.93 -4.36 17.63
N THR A 29 -20.84 -4.23 18.41
CA THR A 29 -19.80 -3.22 18.21
C THR A 29 -19.22 -3.31 16.80
N THR A 30 -19.33 -2.21 16.04
CA THR A 30 -18.67 -2.05 14.75
C THR A 30 -17.29 -1.43 14.95
N MET A 31 -16.24 -2.12 14.47
CA MET A 31 -14.86 -1.62 14.51
C MET A 31 -14.43 -1.17 13.12
N THR A 32 -13.96 0.07 13.01
CA THR A 32 -13.39 0.63 11.79
C THR A 32 -11.92 0.93 12.01
N TYR A 33 -11.07 0.38 11.16
CA TYR A 33 -9.64 0.64 11.17
C TYR A 33 -9.35 1.69 10.09
N GLU A 34 -8.70 2.80 10.47
CA GLU A 34 -8.06 3.65 9.49
C GLU A 34 -6.82 2.89 8.98
N GLU A 35 -6.91 2.29 7.80
CA GLU A 35 -5.75 1.69 7.15
C GLU A 35 -4.74 2.80 6.86
N GLN A 36 -3.79 2.98 7.77
CA GLN A 36 -2.60 3.79 7.51
C GLN A 36 -1.70 2.99 6.58
N TYR A 37 -1.88 3.18 5.27
CA TYR A 37 -0.92 2.73 4.26
C TYR A 37 0.36 3.56 4.36
N GLU A 38 1.14 3.33 5.41
CA GLU A 38 2.47 3.92 5.53
C GLU A 38 3.45 3.12 4.69
N LEU A 39 4.06 3.78 3.71
CA LEU A 39 5.17 3.22 2.96
C LEU A 39 6.34 2.94 3.91
N SER A 40 7.03 1.81 3.69
CA SER A 40 8.27 1.56 4.42
C SER A 40 9.29 2.67 4.16
N GLN A 41 10.16 2.96 5.13
CA GLN A 41 11.23 3.96 4.95
C GLN A 41 12.11 3.66 3.72
N LYS A 42 12.28 2.38 3.39
CA LYS A 42 13.01 1.93 2.19
C LYS A 42 12.27 2.35 0.92
N ASP A 43 10.96 2.17 0.87
CA ASP A 43 10.15 2.53 -0.29
C ASP A 43 10.05 4.05 -0.45
N VAL A 44 9.93 4.80 0.67
CA VAL A 44 10.00 6.26 0.67
C VAL A 44 11.32 6.75 0.06
N LYS A 45 12.46 6.19 0.50
CA LYS A 45 13.78 6.55 -0.05
C LYS A 45 13.89 6.22 -1.54
N LYS A 46 13.36 5.08 -1.95
CA LYS A 46 13.35 4.64 -3.36
C LYS A 46 12.52 5.59 -4.22
N LEU A 47 11.31 5.96 -3.77
CA LEU A 47 10.45 6.90 -4.49
C LEU A 47 11.07 8.29 -4.61
N LYS A 48 11.68 8.81 -3.53
CA LYS A 48 12.43 10.07 -3.59
C LYS A 48 13.51 10.04 -4.67
N GLY A 49 14.29 8.96 -4.74
CA GLY A 49 15.29 8.79 -5.79
C GLY A 49 14.69 8.77 -7.20
N ILE A 50 13.54 8.14 -7.40
CA ILE A 50 12.83 8.14 -8.69
C ILE A 50 12.39 9.56 -9.08
N VAL A 51 11.80 10.31 -8.14
CA VAL A 51 11.35 11.69 -8.39
C VAL A 51 12.52 12.62 -8.72
N GLU A 52 13.64 12.49 -8.01
CA GLU A 52 14.84 13.29 -8.33
C GLU A 52 15.39 12.99 -9.73
N ARG A 53 15.44 11.71 -10.11
CA ARG A 53 15.84 11.30 -11.48
C ARG A 53 14.88 11.84 -12.53
N LEU A 54 13.58 11.87 -12.24
CA LEU A 54 12.57 12.49 -13.09
C LEU A 54 12.85 13.99 -13.28
N HIS A 55 13.10 14.74 -12.19
CA HIS A 55 13.41 16.16 -12.25
C HIS A 55 14.71 16.47 -13.00
N ARG A 56 15.69 15.55 -12.96
CA ARG A 56 16.93 15.66 -13.76
C ARG A 56 16.75 15.25 -15.23
N GLY A 57 15.56 14.84 -15.65
CA GLY A 57 15.30 14.40 -17.02
C GLY A 57 15.91 13.04 -17.36
N GLU A 58 16.30 12.25 -16.35
CA GLU A 58 16.95 10.93 -16.51
C GLU A 58 15.94 9.79 -16.71
N LEU A 59 14.64 10.09 -16.59
CA LEU A 59 13.56 9.13 -16.76
C LEU A 59 12.69 9.50 -17.96
N LYS A 60 12.46 8.52 -18.83
CA LYS A 60 11.44 8.63 -19.89
C LYS A 60 10.09 8.21 -19.32
N CYS A 61 9.17 9.14 -19.20
CA CYS A 61 7.76 8.83 -18.94
C CYS A 61 7.14 8.22 -20.19
N MET A 62 6.45 7.09 -20.03
CA MET A 62 5.73 6.39 -21.10
C MET A 62 4.30 6.17 -20.65
N SER A 63 3.37 6.14 -21.60
CA SER A 63 2.00 5.74 -21.31
C SER A 63 1.95 4.26 -20.95
N PHE A 64 0.89 3.86 -20.25
CA PHE A 64 0.65 2.45 -19.94
C PHE A 64 0.62 1.60 -21.22
N GLU A 65 -0.06 2.08 -22.28
CA GLU A 65 -0.13 1.38 -23.56
C GLU A 65 1.24 1.23 -24.23
N GLU A 66 2.13 2.23 -24.13
CA GLU A 66 3.47 2.13 -24.69
C GLU A 66 4.33 1.13 -23.91
N ILE A 67 4.20 1.09 -22.57
CA ILE A 67 4.88 0.09 -21.74
C ILE A 67 4.37 -1.31 -22.06
N LYS A 68 3.05 -1.48 -22.16
CA LYS A 68 2.41 -2.76 -22.48
C LYS A 68 2.90 -3.29 -23.83
N ARG A 69 2.81 -2.48 -24.89
CA ARG A 69 3.29 -2.85 -26.23
C ARG A 69 4.75 -3.28 -26.22
N ARG A 70 5.63 -2.52 -25.56
CA ARG A 70 7.06 -2.85 -25.46
C ARG A 70 7.32 -4.14 -24.67
N SER A 71 6.55 -4.35 -23.60
CA SER A 71 6.62 -5.57 -22.81
C SER A 71 6.21 -6.78 -23.65
N ASP A 72 5.11 -6.67 -24.39
CA ASP A 72 4.61 -7.73 -25.27
C ASP A 72 5.61 -8.03 -26.40
N GLU A 73 6.18 -7.01 -27.02
CA GLU A 73 7.26 -7.14 -28.03
C GLU A 73 8.48 -7.87 -27.45
N HIS A 74 8.96 -7.45 -26.28
CA HIS A 74 10.12 -8.07 -25.64
C HIS A 74 9.86 -9.52 -25.24
N LEU A 75 8.67 -9.82 -24.73
CA LEU A 75 8.29 -11.18 -24.38
C LEU A 75 8.17 -12.08 -25.62
N ARG A 76 7.67 -11.56 -26.75
CA ARG A 76 7.69 -12.28 -28.04
C ARG A 76 9.10 -12.54 -28.54
N GLU A 77 10.04 -11.60 -28.38
CA GLU A 77 11.46 -11.82 -28.69
C GLU A 77 12.08 -12.95 -27.84
N LEU A 78 11.59 -13.13 -26.60
CA LEU A 78 11.97 -14.22 -25.70
C LEU A 78 11.21 -15.53 -25.98
N GLY A 79 10.33 -15.56 -26.98
CA GLY A 79 9.59 -16.75 -27.39
C GLY A 79 8.29 -17.00 -26.63
N ALA A 80 7.75 -16.00 -25.94
CA ALA A 80 6.41 -16.08 -25.37
C ALA A 80 5.35 -15.97 -26.48
N ASP A 81 4.33 -16.83 -26.43
CA ASP A 81 3.14 -16.77 -27.28
C ASP A 81 2.06 -15.96 -26.53
N ILE A 82 1.90 -14.69 -26.92
CA ILE A 82 1.08 -13.64 -26.27
C ILE A 82 0.40 -12.77 -27.32
#